data_AF-A0A6P8U4P8-F1
#
_entry.id   AF-A0A6P8U4P8-F1
#
_cell.length_a   1.000
_cell.length_b   1.000
_cell.length_c   1.000
_cell.angle_alpha   90.00
_cell.angle_beta   90.00
_cell.angle_gamma   90.00
#
_symmetry.space_group_name_H-M   'P 1'
#
loop_
_entity.id
_entity.type
_entity.pdbx_description
1 polymer ?
#
loop_
_entity_poly.entity_id
_entity_poly.type
_entity_poly.pdbx_seq_one_letter_code
_entity_poly.pdbx_strand_id
1 'polypeptide(L)'
;MKIAAFNVQRLGWDKVNNQDVRDNIIKIVSQYSVVVLLEVTDQSDPAMPRLLKHLNEYGDNKRNPYGMLCSEPLGPEGHKQKFVYFYRKKEVQIKDKYQYRGNAVITRKPFAVLLNCLNTVVQDLVLIPVHITPSNAEAELNALHDVVEVVRKKWKKDNIMILGDFNAAGDYLSMEQKETLLISSAPYRWLIGDDVHTMTKNNIHAYDRIVVYEERMLEAIVPDSAKAYNFKRELNLTVEEALSVSDHYPVEVELEEKPEVKTEVELEVKLMVEQMRKLELMVKLMVEQMRKLELMVKQEVEPEVELMVKLMVEQMRKLDLMVKQEVEPEVELMVEQMRKLELMVKQEVEPEVELMVEQKAQRKRNPEKTSTRGRPQAAQKKKAGPAAKKGKGV
;
A
#
# COMPACT_ATOMS: atom_id res chain seq x y z
N MET A 1 0.28 0.14 3.64
CA MET A 1 -0.55 -0.47 2.57
C MET A 1 -1.81 -1.12 3.16
N LYS A 2 -3.02 -0.77 2.69
CA LYS A 2 -4.28 -1.24 3.26
C LYS A 2 -4.93 -2.36 2.44
N ILE A 3 -5.31 -3.47 3.08
CA ILE A 3 -5.90 -4.66 2.45
C ILE A 3 -7.26 -4.94 3.08
N ALA A 4 -8.26 -5.35 2.28
CA ALA A 4 -9.57 -5.71 2.79
C ALA A 4 -10.23 -6.89 2.07
N ALA A 5 -11.20 -7.51 2.76
CA ALA A 5 -12.22 -8.35 2.15
C ALA A 5 -13.59 -7.76 2.43
N PHE A 6 -14.49 -7.85 1.45
CA PHE A 6 -15.82 -7.29 1.57
C PHE A 6 -16.86 -8.20 0.92
N ASN A 7 -17.71 -8.86 1.72
CA ASN A 7 -18.96 -9.42 1.22
C ASN A 7 -19.91 -8.27 0.89
N VAL A 8 -20.20 -8.05 -0.40
CA VAL A 8 -21.02 -6.92 -0.87
C VAL A 8 -22.47 -7.34 -1.11
N GLN A 9 -22.87 -8.53 -0.64
CA GLN A 9 -24.19 -9.14 -0.74
C GLN A 9 -24.79 -9.09 -2.15
N ARG A 10 -24.75 -10.21 -2.87
CA ARG A 10 -25.31 -10.34 -4.24
C ARG A 10 -24.90 -9.20 -5.18
N LEU A 11 -23.61 -8.90 -5.23
CA LEU A 11 -23.09 -7.83 -6.08
C LEU A 11 -23.21 -8.22 -7.56
N GLY A 12 -24.14 -7.56 -8.25
CA GLY A 12 -24.39 -7.78 -9.67
C GLY A 12 -24.85 -6.51 -10.36
N TRP A 13 -25.44 -6.67 -11.55
CA TRP A 13 -25.85 -5.59 -12.44
C TRP A 13 -26.74 -4.54 -11.77
N ASP A 14 -27.79 -4.97 -11.07
CA ASP A 14 -28.76 -4.06 -10.45
C ASP A 14 -28.10 -3.15 -9.40
N LYS A 15 -27.21 -3.73 -8.58
CA LYS A 15 -26.48 -3.00 -7.54
C LYS A 15 -25.50 -1.99 -8.14
N VAL A 16 -24.79 -2.35 -9.20
CA VAL A 16 -23.86 -1.44 -9.90
C VAL A 16 -24.59 -0.35 -10.70
N ASN A 17 -25.81 -0.61 -11.16
CA ASN A 17 -26.61 0.39 -11.88
C ASN A 17 -27.35 1.36 -10.97
N ASN A 18 -27.65 0.98 -9.73
CA ASN A 18 -28.11 1.93 -8.74
C ASN A 18 -26.95 2.91 -8.41
N GLN A 19 -27.15 4.19 -8.71
CA GLN A 19 -26.12 5.20 -8.56
C GLN A 19 -25.69 5.39 -7.10
N ASP A 20 -26.63 5.51 -6.17
CA ASP A 20 -26.32 5.76 -4.77
C ASP A 20 -25.54 4.59 -4.15
N VAL A 21 -25.95 3.35 -4.49
CA VAL A 21 -25.26 2.15 -4.02
C VAL A 21 -23.87 2.03 -4.63
N ARG A 22 -23.74 2.20 -5.95
CA ARG A 22 -22.45 2.16 -6.65
C ARG A 22 -21.50 3.22 -6.10
N ASP A 23 -21.96 4.44 -5.89
CA ASP A 23 -21.13 5.54 -5.41
C ASP A 23 -20.63 5.28 -3.98
N ASN A 24 -21.45 4.67 -3.12
CA ASN A 24 -21.01 4.20 -1.80
C ASN A 24 -20.00 3.04 -1.88
N ILE A 25 -20.22 2.05 -2.76
CA ILE A 25 -19.23 0.98 -3.00
C ILE A 25 -17.90 1.58 -3.47
N ILE A 26 -17.92 2.56 -4.38
CA ILE A 26 -16.72 3.24 -4.87
C ILE A 26 -15.99 3.96 -3.73
N LYS A 27 -16.70 4.70 -2.87
CA LYS A 27 -16.09 5.34 -1.69
C LYS A 27 -15.42 4.31 -0.78
N ILE A 28 -16.09 3.18 -0.52
CA ILE A 28 -15.57 2.10 0.32
C ILE A 28 -14.30 1.49 -0.32
N VAL A 29 -14.39 1.04 -1.58
CA VAL A 29 -13.30 0.39 -2.32
C VAL A 29 -12.09 1.32 -2.48
N SER A 30 -12.32 2.63 -2.65
CA SER A 30 -11.25 3.62 -2.87
C SER A 30 -10.26 3.73 -1.72
N GLN A 31 -10.60 3.24 -0.52
CA GLN A 31 -9.73 3.28 0.65
C GLN A 31 -8.59 2.25 0.63
N TYR A 32 -8.66 1.25 -0.25
CA TYR A 32 -7.79 0.08 -0.16
C TYR A 32 -6.74 0.03 -1.26
N SER A 33 -5.54 -0.41 -0.90
CA SER A 33 -4.52 -0.80 -1.87
C SER A 33 -4.94 -2.05 -2.62
N VAL A 34 -5.53 -3.01 -1.90
CA VAL A 34 -6.11 -4.25 -2.43
C VAL A 34 -7.41 -4.55 -1.69
N VAL A 35 -8.48 -4.86 -2.41
CA VAL A 35 -9.71 -5.37 -1.80
C VAL A 35 -10.25 -6.54 -2.60
N VAL A 36 -10.71 -7.57 -1.89
CA VAL A 36 -11.43 -8.70 -2.49
C VAL A 36 -12.92 -8.57 -2.22
N LEU A 37 -13.70 -8.45 -3.29
CA LEU A 37 -15.16 -8.47 -3.22
C LEU A 37 -15.66 -9.91 -3.32
N LEU A 38 -16.54 -10.27 -2.39
CA LEU A 38 -17.22 -11.56 -2.32
C LEU A 38 -18.68 -11.42 -2.81
N GLU A 39 -19.34 -12.56 -3.00
CA GLU A 39 -20.72 -12.63 -3.50
C GLU A 39 -20.98 -11.88 -4.82
N VAL A 40 -20.01 -11.88 -5.72
CA VAL A 40 -20.23 -11.29 -7.05
C VAL A 40 -21.09 -12.25 -7.89
N THR A 41 -22.35 -11.92 -8.08
CA THR A 41 -23.37 -12.70 -8.79
C THR A 41 -23.65 -12.10 -10.17
N ASP A 42 -22.60 -11.97 -10.98
CA ASP A 42 -22.66 -11.32 -12.30
C ASP A 42 -22.39 -12.34 -13.42
N GLN A 43 -23.42 -13.06 -13.84
CA GLN A 43 -23.29 -14.18 -14.80
C GLN A 43 -22.93 -13.72 -16.22
N SER A 44 -23.42 -12.56 -16.65
CA SER A 44 -23.14 -11.99 -17.98
C SER A 44 -21.87 -11.14 -18.03
N ASP A 45 -21.22 -10.92 -16.88
CA ASP A 45 -20.01 -10.11 -16.69
C ASP A 45 -20.03 -8.59 -17.02
N PRO A 46 -21.16 -7.85 -17.16
CA PRO A 46 -21.12 -6.42 -17.43
C PRO A 46 -20.91 -5.55 -16.18
N ALA A 47 -21.23 -6.03 -14.98
CA ALA A 47 -21.28 -5.22 -13.76
C ALA A 47 -19.88 -4.85 -13.28
N MET A 48 -18.96 -5.81 -13.21
CA MET A 48 -17.61 -5.54 -12.66
C MET A 48 -16.75 -4.63 -13.55
N PRO A 49 -16.72 -4.78 -14.89
CA PRO A 49 -16.09 -3.80 -15.77
C PRO A 49 -16.70 -2.39 -15.65
N ARG A 50 -18.02 -2.30 -15.48
CA ARG A 50 -18.71 -1.01 -15.25
C ARG A 50 -18.30 -0.39 -13.91
N LEU A 51 -18.27 -1.19 -12.84
CA LEU A 51 -17.81 -0.74 -11.52
C LEU A 51 -16.35 -0.26 -11.59
N LEU A 52 -15.46 -1.01 -12.24
CA LEU A 52 -14.06 -0.63 -12.45
C LEU A 52 -13.92 0.71 -13.17
N LYS A 53 -14.73 0.93 -14.22
CA LYS A 53 -14.73 2.19 -14.97
C LYS A 53 -15.08 3.36 -14.05
N HIS A 54 -16.22 3.30 -13.35
CA HIS A 54 -16.64 4.37 -12.44
C HIS A 54 -15.66 4.56 -11.28
N LEU A 55 -15.10 3.46 -10.73
CA LEU A 55 -14.08 3.50 -9.70
C LEU A 55 -12.85 4.30 -10.16
N ASN A 56 -12.38 4.06 -11.39
CA ASN A 56 -11.21 4.75 -11.96
C ASN A 56 -11.50 6.20 -12.40
N GLU A 57 -12.76 6.55 -12.62
CA GLU A 57 -13.22 7.92 -12.90
C GLU A 57 -13.45 8.74 -11.62
N TYR A 58 -13.41 8.13 -10.44
CA TYR A 58 -13.70 8.78 -9.17
C TYR A 58 -12.47 9.43 -8.53
N GLY A 59 -12.53 10.74 -8.30
CA GLY A 59 -11.58 11.50 -7.49
C GLY A 59 -10.10 11.19 -7.79
N ASP A 60 -9.36 10.83 -6.74
CA ASP A 60 -7.92 10.58 -6.81
C ASP A 60 -7.56 9.26 -7.48
N ASN A 61 -8.53 8.37 -7.70
CA ASN A 61 -8.31 7.11 -8.43
C ASN A 61 -7.88 7.36 -9.88
N LYS A 62 -8.22 8.53 -10.46
CA LYS A 62 -7.72 8.95 -11.77
C LYS A 62 -6.19 8.99 -11.84
N ARG A 63 -5.53 9.33 -10.72
CA ARG A 63 -4.06 9.43 -10.62
C ARG A 63 -3.40 8.10 -10.23
N ASN A 64 -4.16 7.19 -9.62
CA ASN A 64 -3.71 5.87 -9.21
C ASN A 64 -4.79 4.80 -9.49
N PRO A 65 -5.01 4.44 -10.78
CA PRO A 65 -6.13 3.61 -11.17
C PRO A 65 -5.99 2.16 -10.68
N TYR A 66 -7.14 1.54 -10.47
CA TYR A 66 -7.26 0.14 -10.11
C TYR A 66 -7.12 -0.77 -11.34
N GLY A 67 -6.51 -1.93 -11.11
CA GLY A 67 -6.70 -3.14 -11.90
C GLY A 67 -7.77 -4.03 -11.29
N MET A 68 -8.24 -5.00 -12.07
CA MET A 68 -9.24 -5.98 -11.65
C MET A 68 -8.79 -7.39 -12.02
N LEU A 69 -9.07 -8.37 -11.16
CA LEU A 69 -8.85 -9.79 -11.44
C LEU A 69 -10.02 -10.61 -10.89
N CYS A 70 -10.67 -11.40 -11.74
CA CYS A 70 -11.83 -12.21 -11.37
C CYS A 70 -11.49 -13.71 -11.35
N SER A 71 -12.11 -14.45 -10.43
CA SER A 71 -12.16 -15.91 -10.47
C SER A 71 -13.13 -16.42 -11.53
N GLU A 72 -13.12 -17.74 -11.76
CA GLU A 72 -14.25 -18.44 -12.38
C GLU A 72 -15.51 -18.33 -11.48
N PRO A 73 -16.72 -18.55 -12.02
CA PRO A 73 -17.91 -18.76 -11.20
C PRO A 73 -17.80 -20.04 -10.35
N LEU A 74 -18.07 -19.92 -9.04
CA LEU A 74 -17.89 -20.97 -8.04
C LEU A 74 -19.17 -21.17 -7.22
N GLY A 75 -19.35 -22.38 -6.67
CA GLY A 75 -20.52 -22.74 -5.86
C GLY A 75 -21.49 -23.70 -6.56
N PRO A 76 -22.65 -23.97 -5.94
CA PRO A 76 -23.63 -24.91 -6.48
C PRO A 76 -24.31 -24.37 -7.75
N GLU A 77 -24.95 -25.26 -8.48
CA GLU A 77 -25.72 -24.90 -9.68
C GLU A 77 -26.84 -23.91 -9.32
N GLY A 78 -27.09 -22.91 -10.17
CA GLY A 78 -28.07 -21.85 -9.91
C GLY A 78 -27.63 -20.75 -8.92
N HIS A 79 -26.57 -20.96 -8.13
CA HIS A 79 -26.09 -19.97 -7.14
C HIS A 79 -24.57 -19.79 -7.22
N LYS A 80 -24.08 -19.46 -8.42
CA LYS A 80 -22.66 -19.20 -8.67
C LYS A 80 -22.26 -17.79 -8.23
N GLN A 81 -21.07 -17.67 -7.66
CA GLN A 81 -20.45 -16.43 -7.22
C GLN A 81 -18.99 -16.35 -7.69
N LYS A 82 -18.43 -15.14 -7.75
CA LYS A 82 -17.00 -14.92 -8.05
C LYS A 82 -16.30 -14.20 -6.91
N PHE A 83 -14.99 -14.45 -6.80
CA PHE A 83 -14.06 -13.58 -6.07
C PHE A 83 -13.51 -12.55 -7.05
N VAL A 84 -13.60 -11.27 -6.71
CA VAL A 84 -13.10 -10.18 -7.56
C VAL A 84 -12.15 -9.30 -6.79
N TYR A 85 -10.91 -9.24 -7.25
CA TYR A 85 -9.86 -8.38 -6.70
C TYR A 85 -9.87 -7.04 -7.41
N PHE A 86 -9.90 -5.96 -6.64
CA PHE A 86 -9.48 -4.63 -7.08
C PHE A 86 -8.15 -4.29 -6.42
N TYR A 87 -7.17 -3.81 -7.20
CA TYR A 87 -5.84 -3.48 -6.68
C TYR A 87 -5.26 -2.23 -7.35
N ARG A 88 -4.56 -1.39 -6.56
CA ARG A 88 -3.84 -0.20 -7.04
C ARG A 88 -2.61 -0.63 -7.84
N LYS A 89 -2.59 -0.34 -9.15
CA LYS A 89 -1.51 -0.80 -10.06
C LYS A 89 -0.13 -0.25 -9.71
N LYS A 90 -0.05 0.90 -9.01
CA LYS A 90 1.21 1.51 -8.57
C LYS A 90 1.74 0.94 -7.25
N GLU A 91 0.93 0.17 -6.53
CA GLU A 91 1.28 -0.36 -5.20
C GLU A 91 1.46 -1.87 -5.22
N VAL A 92 0.74 -2.57 -6.11
CA VAL A 92 0.70 -4.03 -6.18
C VAL A 92 0.75 -4.54 -7.61
N GLN A 93 1.53 -5.60 -7.83
CA GLN A 93 1.56 -6.37 -9.08
C GLN A 93 1.09 -7.81 -8.84
N ILE A 94 0.35 -8.37 -9.79
CA ILE A 94 -0.06 -9.78 -9.76
C ILE A 94 1.09 -10.64 -10.33
N LYS A 95 1.69 -11.50 -9.51
CA LYS A 95 2.77 -12.41 -9.93
C LYS A 95 2.24 -13.74 -10.47
N ASP A 96 1.30 -14.35 -9.76
CA ASP A 96 0.66 -15.61 -10.16
C ASP A 96 -0.73 -15.72 -9.52
N LYS A 97 -1.56 -16.62 -10.03
CA LYS A 97 -2.91 -16.90 -9.52
C LYS A 97 -3.19 -18.40 -9.53
N TYR A 98 -4.00 -18.85 -8.59
CA TYR A 98 -4.33 -20.26 -8.45
C TYR A 98 -5.77 -20.45 -7.96
N GLN A 99 -6.59 -21.06 -8.81
CA GLN A 99 -7.90 -21.56 -8.42
C GLN A 99 -7.71 -22.92 -7.73
N TYR A 100 -8.01 -23.00 -6.43
CA TYR A 100 -7.93 -24.27 -5.70
C TYR A 100 -8.88 -25.31 -6.35
N ARG A 101 -8.40 -26.53 -6.54
CA ARG A 101 -9.17 -27.64 -7.13
C ARG A 101 -9.21 -28.89 -6.23
N GLY A 102 -8.74 -28.76 -4.98
CA GLY A 102 -8.67 -29.87 -4.04
C GLY A 102 -9.98 -30.15 -3.30
N ASN A 103 -9.85 -30.45 -2.02
CA ASN A 103 -10.85 -30.95 -1.07
C ASN A 103 -12.30 -30.60 -1.43
N ALA A 104 -13.09 -31.61 -1.80
CA ALA A 104 -14.48 -31.50 -2.25
C ALA A 104 -15.42 -30.79 -1.26
N VAL A 105 -15.09 -30.78 0.03
CA VAL A 105 -15.87 -30.15 1.10
C VAL A 105 -16.08 -28.65 0.87
N ILE A 106 -15.07 -27.96 0.30
CA ILE A 106 -15.16 -26.53 0.06
C ILE A 106 -16.03 -26.23 -1.16
N THR A 107 -17.20 -25.65 -0.92
CA THR A 107 -18.21 -25.34 -1.95
C THR A 107 -17.74 -24.26 -2.93
N ARG A 108 -17.15 -23.18 -2.40
CA ARG A 108 -16.59 -22.07 -3.17
C ARG A 108 -15.06 -22.10 -3.05
N LYS A 109 -14.42 -22.83 -3.96
CA LYS A 109 -12.97 -23.06 -3.93
C LYS A 109 -12.19 -21.73 -3.91
N PRO A 110 -11.24 -21.51 -2.99
CA PRO A 110 -10.48 -20.26 -2.94
C PRO A 110 -9.73 -19.96 -4.23
N PHE A 111 -9.76 -18.70 -4.64
CA PHE A 111 -9.00 -18.19 -5.78
C PHE A 111 -7.80 -17.40 -5.27
N ALA A 112 -6.72 -18.11 -4.93
CA ALA A 112 -5.53 -17.54 -4.32
C ALA A 112 -4.73 -16.71 -5.33
N VAL A 113 -4.13 -15.61 -4.87
CA VAL A 113 -3.31 -14.74 -5.70
C VAL A 113 -1.97 -14.45 -5.01
N LEU A 114 -0.87 -14.62 -5.74
CA LEU A 114 0.45 -14.19 -5.32
C LEU A 114 0.67 -12.75 -5.79
N LEU A 115 0.76 -11.84 -4.82
CA LEU A 115 0.95 -10.42 -5.00
C LEU A 115 2.41 -10.06 -4.78
N ASN A 116 2.91 -9.10 -5.57
CA ASN A 116 4.08 -8.32 -5.23
C ASN A 116 3.66 -6.96 -4.68
N CYS A 117 3.89 -6.75 -3.39
CA CYS A 117 3.61 -5.51 -2.68
C CYS A 117 4.87 -4.64 -2.71
N LEU A 118 4.84 -3.56 -3.49
CA LEU A 118 6.05 -2.81 -3.88
C LEU A 118 6.69 -2.06 -2.69
N ASN A 119 5.83 -1.53 -1.82
CA ASN A 119 6.21 -0.58 -0.78
C ASN A 119 6.12 -1.13 0.65
N THR A 120 5.99 -2.44 0.85
CA THR A 120 5.81 -3.07 2.18
C THR A 120 6.99 -3.93 2.61
N VAL A 121 7.14 -4.15 3.91
CA VAL A 121 8.19 -5.02 4.48
C VAL A 121 8.05 -6.47 4.00
N VAL A 122 6.82 -6.91 3.73
CA VAL A 122 6.50 -8.16 3.02
C VAL A 122 6.27 -7.86 1.55
N GLN A 123 7.24 -8.19 0.69
CA GLN A 123 7.14 -7.94 -0.75
C GLN A 123 6.31 -8.98 -1.50
N ASP A 124 6.33 -10.24 -1.07
CA ASP A 124 5.54 -11.30 -1.70
C ASP A 124 4.48 -11.73 -0.70
N LEU A 125 3.22 -11.45 -1.02
CA LEU A 125 2.06 -11.80 -0.21
C LEU A 125 1.17 -12.77 -0.99
N VAL A 126 0.78 -13.85 -0.34
CA VAL A 126 -0.23 -14.77 -0.84
C VAL A 126 -1.56 -14.41 -0.19
N LEU A 127 -2.54 -14.05 -1.02
CA LEU A 127 -3.88 -13.67 -0.58
C LEU A 127 -4.87 -14.79 -0.94
N ILE A 128 -5.59 -15.32 0.06
CA ILE A 128 -6.52 -16.46 -0.09
C ILE A 128 -7.92 -16.02 0.36
N PRO A 129 -8.83 -15.70 -0.60
CA PRO A 129 -10.16 -15.26 -0.27
C PRO A 129 -11.07 -16.46 -0.02
N VAL A 130 -11.96 -16.33 0.96
CA VAL A 130 -12.92 -17.37 1.31
C VAL A 130 -14.33 -16.79 1.47
N HIS A 131 -15.32 -17.61 1.12
CA HIS A 131 -16.72 -17.38 1.46
C HIS A 131 -17.33 -18.72 1.85
N ILE A 132 -17.33 -18.98 3.15
CA ILE A 132 -17.64 -20.29 3.74
C ILE A 132 -19.15 -20.51 3.76
N THR A 133 -19.60 -21.73 3.46
CA THR A 133 -21.03 -22.06 3.53
C THR A 133 -21.51 -22.10 4.98
N PRO A 134 -22.52 -21.30 5.38
CA PRO A 134 -22.98 -21.25 6.78
C PRO A 134 -23.33 -22.62 7.37
N SER A 135 -24.08 -23.44 6.62
CA SER A 135 -24.51 -24.77 7.06
C SER A 135 -23.39 -25.83 7.07
N ASN A 136 -22.18 -25.48 6.64
CA ASN A 136 -21.02 -26.37 6.56
C ASN A 136 -19.74 -25.68 7.08
N ALA A 137 -19.89 -24.69 7.96
CA ALA A 137 -18.81 -23.79 8.34
C ALA A 137 -17.62 -24.53 8.96
N GLU A 138 -17.87 -25.40 9.94
CA GLU A 138 -16.82 -26.17 10.61
C GLU A 138 -15.98 -27.01 9.62
N ALA A 139 -16.63 -27.74 8.71
CA ALA A 139 -15.93 -28.61 7.78
C ALA A 139 -15.15 -27.84 6.71
N GLU A 140 -15.73 -26.76 6.16
CA GLU A 140 -15.03 -25.93 5.18
C GLU A 140 -13.86 -25.16 5.80
N LEU A 141 -13.99 -24.66 7.03
CA LEU A 141 -12.92 -23.99 7.76
C LEU A 141 -11.77 -24.93 8.09
N ASN A 142 -12.07 -26.15 8.54
CA ASN A 142 -11.05 -27.19 8.76
C ASN A 142 -10.28 -27.53 7.47
N ALA A 143 -10.97 -27.55 6.33
CA ALA A 143 -10.34 -27.80 5.03
C ALA A 143 -9.43 -26.66 4.54
N LEU A 144 -9.45 -25.46 5.16
CA LEU A 144 -8.56 -24.36 4.77
C LEU A 144 -7.09 -24.65 5.03
N HIS A 145 -6.77 -25.55 5.98
CA HIS A 145 -5.38 -26.01 6.16
C HIS A 145 -4.84 -26.67 4.89
N ASP A 146 -5.63 -27.52 4.23
CA ASP A 146 -5.24 -28.17 2.96
C ASP A 146 -4.99 -27.14 1.85
N VAL A 147 -5.79 -26.06 1.82
CA VAL A 147 -5.63 -24.97 0.85
C VAL A 147 -4.29 -24.29 1.05
N VAL A 148 -3.96 -23.96 2.31
CA VAL A 148 -2.68 -23.33 2.68
C VAL A 148 -1.52 -24.24 2.28
N GLU A 149 -1.56 -25.53 2.61
CA GLU A 149 -0.49 -26.47 2.26
C GLU A 149 -0.29 -26.59 0.75
N VAL A 150 -1.36 -26.66 -0.04
CA VAL A 150 -1.27 -26.70 -1.51
C VAL A 150 -0.64 -25.42 -2.06
N VAL A 151 -1.06 -24.26 -1.57
CA VAL A 151 -0.56 -22.95 -2.03
C VAL A 151 0.90 -22.74 -1.61
N ARG A 152 1.26 -23.12 -0.38
CA ARG A 152 2.65 -23.13 0.12
C ARG A 152 3.53 -24.00 -0.75
N LYS A 153 3.09 -25.23 -1.06
CA LYS A 153 3.85 -26.13 -1.93
C LYS A 153 4.02 -25.57 -3.35
N LYS A 154 2.99 -24.90 -3.89
CA LYS A 154 3.02 -24.31 -5.23
C LYS A 154 3.98 -23.12 -5.32
N TRP A 155 3.94 -22.19 -4.37
CA TRP A 155 4.72 -20.94 -4.47
C TRP A 155 5.97 -20.90 -3.59
N LYS A 156 6.12 -21.84 -2.65
CA LYS A 156 7.20 -21.88 -1.65
C LYS A 156 7.28 -20.57 -0.86
N LYS A 157 6.12 -20.10 -0.39
CA LYS A 157 5.95 -18.86 0.37
C LYS A 157 5.09 -19.12 1.61
N ASP A 158 5.51 -18.54 2.72
CA ASP A 158 4.78 -18.61 4.00
C ASP A 158 4.06 -17.29 4.35
N ASN A 159 4.32 -16.20 3.64
CA ASN A 159 3.62 -14.92 3.83
C ASN A 159 2.18 -15.02 3.29
N ILE A 160 1.28 -15.63 4.06
CA ILE A 160 -0.09 -15.95 3.64
C ILE A 160 -1.08 -15.19 4.51
N MET A 161 -2.08 -14.61 3.85
CA MET A 161 -3.25 -14.00 4.46
C MET A 161 -4.51 -14.63 3.89
N ILE A 162 -5.33 -15.18 4.78
CA ILE A 162 -6.65 -15.75 4.48
C ILE A 162 -7.68 -14.74 4.97
N LEU A 163 -8.64 -14.37 4.14
CA LEU A 163 -9.59 -13.30 4.46
C LEU A 163 -10.93 -13.48 3.75
N GLY A 164 -11.99 -12.96 4.36
CA GLY A 164 -13.32 -12.96 3.78
C GLY A 164 -14.39 -13.33 4.79
N ASP A 165 -15.53 -13.79 4.28
CA ASP A 165 -16.67 -14.22 5.07
C ASP A 165 -16.48 -15.69 5.47
N PHE A 166 -16.08 -15.89 6.73
CA PHE A 166 -15.81 -17.21 7.27
C PHE A 166 -17.08 -17.86 7.85
N ASN A 167 -18.16 -17.09 8.04
CA ASN A 167 -19.31 -17.53 8.84
C ASN A 167 -18.88 -18.15 10.20
N ALA A 168 -17.79 -17.64 10.80
CA ALA A 168 -17.12 -18.26 11.95
C ALA A 168 -17.63 -17.76 13.32
N ALA A 169 -18.94 -17.57 13.47
CA ALA A 169 -19.56 -17.13 14.71
C ALA A 169 -21.06 -17.52 14.75
N GLY A 170 -21.76 -17.07 15.79
CA GLY A 170 -23.21 -17.17 15.90
C GLY A 170 -23.73 -18.59 15.79
N ASP A 171 -24.85 -18.76 15.08
CA ASP A 171 -25.50 -20.07 14.91
C ASP A 171 -24.76 -21.01 13.95
N TYR A 172 -23.74 -20.50 13.25
CA TYR A 172 -23.01 -21.26 12.22
C TYR A 172 -21.80 -22.00 12.77
N LEU A 173 -21.17 -21.45 13.82
CA LEU A 173 -19.99 -22.04 14.44
C LEU A 173 -19.92 -21.62 15.92
N SER A 174 -20.04 -22.60 16.82
CA SER A 174 -19.84 -22.36 18.25
C SER A 174 -18.37 -22.08 18.59
N MET A 175 -18.12 -21.42 19.73
CA MET A 175 -16.75 -21.16 20.19
C MET A 175 -15.96 -22.47 20.42
N GLU A 176 -16.60 -23.51 20.95
CA GLU A 176 -15.98 -24.83 21.14
C GLU A 176 -15.55 -25.45 19.81
N GLN A 177 -16.43 -25.45 18.80
CA GLN A 177 -16.07 -25.92 17.46
C GLN A 177 -14.92 -25.10 16.87
N LYS A 178 -14.98 -23.77 17.01
CA LYS A 178 -13.95 -22.87 16.51
C LYS A 178 -12.58 -23.18 17.13
N GLU A 179 -12.50 -23.41 18.44
CA GLU A 179 -11.24 -23.72 19.13
C GLU A 179 -10.58 -25.01 18.63
N THR A 180 -11.38 -25.97 18.14
CA THR A 180 -10.87 -27.23 17.58
C THR A 180 -10.35 -27.13 16.14
N LEU A 181 -10.58 -26.01 15.44
CA LEU A 181 -10.17 -25.89 14.05
C LEU A 181 -8.65 -25.86 13.92
N LEU A 182 -8.10 -26.52 12.89
CA LEU A 182 -6.66 -26.48 12.59
C LEU A 182 -6.13 -25.06 12.42
N ILE A 183 -6.97 -24.17 11.90
CA ILE A 183 -6.61 -22.77 11.67
C ILE A 183 -6.76 -21.87 12.90
N SER A 184 -7.22 -22.38 14.04
CA SER A 184 -7.44 -21.60 15.27
C SER A 184 -6.22 -21.57 16.20
N SER A 185 -5.15 -22.28 15.86
CA SER A 185 -3.93 -22.34 16.66
C SER A 185 -2.68 -22.09 15.80
N ALA A 186 -1.51 -21.97 16.44
CA ALA A 186 -0.25 -21.77 15.72
C ALA A 186 -0.03 -22.85 14.65
N PRO A 187 0.46 -22.48 13.45
CA PRO A 187 1.07 -21.19 13.08
C PRO A 187 0.08 -20.12 12.60
N TYR A 188 -1.24 -20.33 12.72
CA TYR A 188 -2.24 -19.34 12.32
C TYR A 188 -2.46 -18.28 13.40
N ARG A 189 -2.76 -17.05 12.97
CA ARG A 189 -3.03 -15.89 13.82
C ARG A 189 -4.26 -15.15 13.31
N TRP A 190 -5.33 -15.17 14.10
CA TRP A 190 -6.57 -14.46 13.78
C TRP A 190 -6.42 -12.99 14.18
N LEU A 191 -6.59 -12.09 13.22
CA LEU A 191 -6.44 -10.64 13.45
C LEU A 191 -7.76 -9.96 13.81
N ILE A 192 -8.89 -10.53 13.34
CA ILE A 192 -10.22 -10.06 13.69
C ILE A 192 -10.75 -10.89 14.86
N GLY A 193 -10.87 -10.24 16.02
CA GLY A 193 -11.36 -10.82 17.27
C GLY A 193 -12.83 -11.27 17.21
N ASP A 194 -13.23 -12.12 18.16
CA ASP A 194 -14.61 -12.63 18.27
C ASP A 194 -15.62 -11.57 18.72
N ASP A 195 -15.13 -10.49 19.32
CA ASP A 195 -15.88 -9.33 19.77
C ASP A 195 -16.09 -8.27 18.68
N VAL A 196 -15.49 -8.45 17.50
CA VAL A 196 -15.58 -7.49 16.40
C VAL A 196 -16.92 -7.62 15.66
N HIS A 197 -17.62 -6.50 15.51
CA HIS A 197 -18.90 -6.45 14.80
C HIS A 197 -18.67 -6.29 13.28
N THR A 198 -18.93 -7.35 12.51
CA THR A 198 -18.74 -7.35 11.04
C THR A 198 -20.04 -7.26 10.24
N MET A 199 -21.19 -7.03 10.89
CA MET A 199 -22.51 -7.01 10.26
C MET A 199 -23.14 -5.62 10.28
N THR A 200 -23.86 -5.25 9.22
CA THR A 200 -24.60 -3.97 9.16
C THR A 200 -25.80 -3.97 10.11
N LYS A 201 -26.39 -5.15 10.35
CA LYS A 201 -27.49 -5.36 11.29
C LYS A 201 -26.96 -5.44 12.73
N ASN A 202 -27.83 -5.22 13.70
CA ASN A 202 -27.49 -5.22 15.14
C ASN A 202 -27.15 -6.62 15.72
N ASN A 203 -26.91 -7.65 14.90
CA ASN A 203 -26.38 -8.92 15.40
C ASN A 203 -24.86 -8.78 15.60
N ILE A 204 -24.39 -8.99 16.83
CA ILE A 204 -22.97 -8.94 17.16
C ILE A 204 -22.35 -10.30 16.78
N HIS A 205 -22.06 -10.48 15.51
CA HIS A 205 -21.34 -11.67 15.01
C HIS A 205 -20.12 -11.24 14.20
N ALA A 206 -19.00 -11.91 14.47
CA ALA A 206 -17.74 -11.77 13.76
C ALA A 206 -17.66 -12.84 12.65
N TYR A 207 -18.47 -12.70 11.60
CA TYR A 207 -18.48 -13.64 10.48
C TYR A 207 -17.26 -13.45 9.58
N ASP A 208 -16.91 -12.20 9.29
CA ASP A 208 -15.79 -11.85 8.43
C ASP A 208 -14.48 -11.84 9.20
N ARG A 209 -13.43 -12.43 8.64
CA ARG A 209 -12.15 -12.64 9.32
C ARG A 209 -10.96 -12.33 8.45
N ILE A 210 -9.84 -12.06 9.13
CA ILE A 210 -8.51 -12.02 8.56
C ILE A 210 -7.63 -12.92 9.43
N VAL A 211 -6.96 -13.88 8.80
CA VAL A 211 -6.05 -14.83 9.44
C VAL A 211 -4.72 -14.80 8.69
N VAL A 212 -3.61 -14.66 9.40
CA VAL A 212 -2.26 -14.73 8.81
C VAL A 212 -1.54 -16.01 9.24
N TYR A 213 -0.64 -16.48 8.38
CA TYR A 213 0.17 -17.68 8.59
C TYR A 213 1.60 -17.29 8.97
N GLU A 214 2.10 -17.91 10.04
CA GLU A 214 3.45 -17.71 10.62
C GLU A 214 3.67 -16.35 11.29
N GLU A 215 4.62 -16.33 12.23
CA GLU A 215 4.92 -15.14 13.04
C GLU A 215 5.43 -13.98 12.19
N ARG A 216 6.22 -14.26 11.14
CA ARG A 216 6.77 -13.24 10.26
C ARG A 216 5.68 -12.42 9.54
N MET A 217 4.56 -13.05 9.19
CA MET A 217 3.45 -12.33 8.59
C MET A 217 2.71 -11.48 9.63
N LEU A 218 2.61 -11.96 10.88
CA LEU A 218 2.07 -11.19 12.00
C LEU A 218 2.92 -9.95 12.30
N GLU A 219 4.24 -10.08 12.33
CA GLU A 219 5.19 -8.98 12.56
C GLU A 219 5.11 -7.87 11.50
N ALA A 220 4.59 -8.17 10.31
CA ALA A 220 4.44 -7.20 9.22
C ALA A 220 3.09 -6.47 9.24
N ILE A 221 2.20 -6.79 10.19
CA ILE A 221 0.92 -6.11 10.39
C ILE A 221 1.15 -4.86 11.23
N VAL A 222 0.62 -3.73 10.80
CA VAL A 222 0.58 -2.52 11.63
C VAL A 222 -0.29 -2.82 12.86
N PRO A 223 0.23 -2.66 14.09
CA PRO A 223 -0.54 -2.92 15.31
C PRO A 223 -1.89 -2.22 15.33
N ASP A 224 -2.93 -2.91 15.81
CA ASP A 224 -4.31 -2.42 15.92
C ASP A 224 -4.98 -1.95 14.60
N SER A 225 -4.37 -2.24 13.45
CA SER A 225 -4.94 -1.87 12.15
C SER A 225 -6.07 -2.81 11.69
N ALA A 226 -6.10 -4.04 12.20
CA ALA A 226 -7.08 -5.04 11.83
C ALA A 226 -8.45 -4.76 12.47
N LYS A 227 -9.47 -4.45 11.67
CA LYS A 227 -10.81 -4.06 12.16
C LYS A 227 -11.90 -4.23 11.10
N ALA A 228 -13.15 -4.07 11.52
CA ALA A 228 -14.27 -3.89 10.60
C ALA A 228 -14.46 -2.40 10.24
N TYR A 229 -14.64 -2.10 8.96
CA TYR A 229 -14.95 -0.76 8.47
C TYR A 229 -16.46 -0.52 8.49
N ASN A 230 -16.96 0.13 9.54
CA ASN A 230 -18.37 0.46 9.69
C ASN A 230 -18.80 1.59 8.74
N PHE A 231 -18.98 1.28 7.45
CA PHE A 231 -19.30 2.28 6.44
C PHE A 231 -20.63 3.00 6.69
N LYS A 232 -21.56 2.39 7.44
CA LYS A 232 -22.81 3.06 7.85
C LYS A 232 -22.48 4.31 8.66
N ARG A 233 -21.63 4.17 9.68
CA ARG A 233 -21.18 5.29 10.51
C ARG A 233 -20.29 6.25 9.71
N GLU A 234 -19.28 5.72 9.02
CA GLU A 234 -18.27 6.55 8.35
C GLU A 234 -18.83 7.36 7.17
N LEU A 235 -19.86 6.85 6.48
CA LEU A 235 -20.54 7.55 5.38
C LEU A 235 -21.86 8.20 5.81
N ASN A 236 -22.18 8.19 7.11
CA ASN A 236 -23.41 8.74 7.68
C ASN A 236 -24.69 8.25 6.96
N LEU A 237 -24.79 6.93 6.76
CA LEU A 237 -25.92 6.29 6.10
C LEU A 237 -27.00 5.88 7.10
N THR A 238 -28.24 5.91 6.66
CA THR A 238 -29.35 5.20 7.32
C THR A 238 -29.12 3.68 7.30
N VAL A 239 -29.87 2.93 8.11
CA VAL A 239 -29.78 1.47 8.12
C VAL A 239 -30.20 0.90 6.77
N GLU A 240 -31.25 1.46 6.16
CA GLU A 240 -31.77 1.07 4.86
C GLU A 240 -30.75 1.32 3.74
N GLU A 241 -30.13 2.50 3.72
CA GLU A 241 -29.06 2.82 2.77
C GLU A 241 -27.86 1.90 2.94
N ALA A 242 -27.43 1.64 4.18
CA ALA A 242 -26.32 0.74 4.43
C ALA A 242 -26.63 -0.70 3.98
N LEU A 243 -27.84 -1.20 4.25
CA LEU A 243 -28.28 -2.53 3.80
C LEU A 243 -28.45 -2.63 2.29
N SER A 244 -28.72 -1.51 1.60
CA SER A 244 -28.71 -1.50 0.13
C SER A 244 -27.30 -1.71 -0.44
N VAL A 245 -26.26 -1.31 0.31
CA VAL A 245 -24.86 -1.56 -0.01
C VAL A 245 -24.46 -2.99 0.35
N SER A 246 -24.59 -3.39 1.62
CA SER A 246 -24.35 -4.76 2.09
C SER A 246 -24.84 -4.98 3.51
N ASP A 247 -25.15 -6.23 3.87
CA ASP A 247 -25.36 -6.66 5.25
C ASP A 247 -24.07 -7.00 6.01
N HIS A 248 -22.91 -6.98 5.36
CA HIS A 248 -21.59 -7.12 5.98
C HIS A 248 -20.81 -5.79 5.93
N TYR A 249 -19.91 -5.59 6.89
CA TYR A 249 -18.85 -4.57 6.83
C TYR A 249 -17.57 -5.19 6.24
N PRO A 250 -16.77 -4.43 5.46
CA PRO A 250 -15.44 -4.87 5.10
C PRO A 250 -14.60 -5.15 6.35
N VAL A 251 -13.83 -6.23 6.35
CA VAL A 251 -12.72 -6.40 7.29
C VAL A 251 -11.43 -5.95 6.61
N GLU A 252 -10.66 -5.13 7.32
CA GLU A 252 -9.47 -4.46 6.80
C GLU A 252 -8.28 -4.66 7.72
N VAL A 253 -7.07 -4.54 7.16
CA VAL A 253 -5.79 -4.58 7.86
C VAL A 253 -4.74 -3.77 7.10
N GLU A 254 -3.73 -3.27 7.80
CA GLU A 254 -2.60 -2.56 7.17
C GLU A 254 -1.30 -3.35 7.31
N LEU A 255 -0.55 -3.41 6.21
CA LEU A 255 0.83 -3.90 6.19
C LEU A 255 1.80 -2.75 6.38
N GLU A 256 2.83 -3.00 7.20
CA GLU A 256 3.93 -2.09 7.41
C GLU A 256 4.61 -1.74 6.08
N GLU A 257 4.79 -0.45 5.87
CA GLU A 257 5.52 0.06 4.72
C GLU A 257 7.01 -0.06 4.98
N LYS A 258 7.79 -0.24 3.90
CA LYS A 258 9.23 -0.13 4.03
C LYS A 258 9.54 1.29 4.51
N PRO A 259 10.50 1.47 5.41
CA PRO A 259 10.99 2.81 5.69
C PRO A 259 11.44 3.42 4.38
N GLU A 260 10.79 4.52 3.98
CA GLU A 260 11.25 5.32 2.85
C GLU A 260 12.69 5.75 3.20
N VAL A 261 13.68 5.23 2.48
CA VAL A 261 15.00 5.83 2.47
C VAL A 261 14.88 7.07 1.61
N LYS A 262 14.27 8.13 2.16
CA LYS A 262 14.36 9.45 1.56
C LYS A 262 15.81 9.82 1.62
N THR A 263 16.45 9.89 0.46
CA THR A 263 17.82 10.41 0.41
C THR A 263 17.79 11.86 0.91
N GLU A 264 18.84 12.28 1.61
CA GLU A 264 19.00 13.68 2.06
C GLU A 264 18.77 14.65 0.89
N VAL A 265 19.19 14.23 -0.31
CA VAL A 265 18.95 14.89 -1.59
C VAL A 265 17.46 15.07 -1.92
N GLU A 266 16.60 14.06 -1.76
CA GLU A 266 15.15 14.20 -2.03
C GLU A 266 14.45 15.19 -1.09
N LEU A 267 14.86 15.22 0.18
CA LEU A 267 14.32 16.14 1.17
C LEU A 267 14.79 17.58 0.90
N GLU A 268 16.07 17.76 0.57
CA GLU A 268 16.62 19.05 0.16
C GLU A 268 15.94 19.57 -1.12
N VAL A 269 15.73 18.70 -2.11
CA VAL A 269 15.04 19.03 -3.36
C VAL A 269 13.59 19.47 -3.10
N LYS A 270 12.84 18.75 -2.25
CA LYS A 270 11.48 19.15 -1.87
C LYS A 270 11.45 20.50 -1.18
N LEU A 271 12.34 20.71 -0.21
CA LEU A 271 12.45 21.97 0.52
C LEU A 271 12.78 23.12 -0.44
N MET A 272 13.68 22.89 -1.40
CA MET A 272 14.06 23.88 -2.40
C MET A 272 12.91 24.24 -3.34
N VAL A 273 12.15 23.25 -3.83
CA VAL A 273 10.96 23.48 -4.67
C VAL A 273 9.89 24.27 -3.90
N GLU A 274 9.70 24.00 -2.60
CA GLU A 274 8.75 24.71 -1.77
C GLU A 274 9.19 26.16 -1.48
N GLN A 275 10.48 26.38 -1.25
CA GLN A 275 11.08 27.72 -1.14
C GLN A 275 10.91 28.52 -2.43
N MET A 276 11.12 27.90 -3.60
CA MET A 276 10.92 28.53 -4.90
C MET A 276 9.48 28.95 -5.14
N ARG A 277 8.50 28.09 -4.83
CA ARG A 277 7.07 28.44 -4.94
C ARG A 277 6.70 29.63 -4.05
N LYS A 278 7.29 29.70 -2.85
CA LYS A 278 7.08 30.83 -1.93
C LYS A 278 7.67 32.12 -2.49
N LEU A 279 8.85 32.06 -3.12
CA LEU A 279 9.49 33.20 -3.77
C LEU A 279 8.65 33.69 -4.97
N GLU A 280 8.17 32.79 -5.81
CA GLU A 280 7.32 33.10 -6.95
C GLU A 280 6.03 33.83 -6.52
N LEU A 281 5.40 33.37 -5.43
CA LEU A 281 4.21 34.01 -4.88
C LEU A 281 4.49 35.41 -4.33
N MET A 282 5.64 35.60 -3.67
CA MET A 282 6.07 36.89 -3.14
C MET A 282 6.30 37.90 -4.27
N VAL A 283 6.95 37.48 -5.37
CA VAL A 283 7.14 38.33 -6.55
C VAL A 283 5.80 38.74 -7.16
N LYS A 284 4.86 37.79 -7.33
CA LYS A 284 3.51 38.09 -7.84
C LYS A 284 2.78 39.12 -6.96
N LEU A 285 2.89 38.98 -5.64
CA LEU A 285 2.29 39.92 -4.69
C LEU A 285 2.92 41.32 -4.80
N MET A 286 4.24 41.43 -4.93
CA MET A 286 4.92 42.71 -5.11
C MET A 286 4.48 43.39 -6.41
N VAL A 287 4.40 42.66 -7.53
CA VAL A 287 3.92 43.19 -8.81
C VAL A 287 2.47 43.69 -8.70
N GLU A 288 1.61 43.00 -7.96
CA GLU A 288 0.23 43.44 -7.74
C GLU A 288 0.14 44.70 -6.88
N GLN A 289 0.93 44.78 -5.80
CA GLN A 289 1.03 45.99 -4.97
C GLN A 289 1.53 47.19 -5.79
N MET A 290 2.48 46.98 -6.71
CA MET A 290 2.96 48.02 -7.62
C MET A 290 1.84 48.55 -8.54
N ARG A 291 1.04 47.66 -9.14
CA ARG A 291 -0.09 48.07 -9.99
C ARG A 291 -1.10 48.93 -9.21
N LYS A 292 -1.32 48.63 -7.93
CA LYS A 292 -2.16 49.46 -7.06
C LYS A 292 -1.54 50.83 -6.80
N LEU A 293 -0.23 50.91 -6.52
CA LEU A 293 0.46 52.19 -6.35
C LEU A 293 0.42 53.05 -7.62
N GLU A 294 0.65 52.46 -8.79
CA GLU A 294 0.57 53.16 -10.09
C GLU A 294 -0.83 53.74 -10.34
N LEU A 295 -1.88 53.02 -9.95
CA LEU A 295 -3.27 53.50 -10.05
C LEU A 295 -3.56 54.64 -9.07
N MET A 296 -3.05 54.55 -7.84
CA MET A 296 -3.22 55.61 -6.83
C MET A 296 -2.56 56.92 -7.28
N VAL A 297 -1.42 56.87 -7.96
CA VAL A 297 -0.69 58.07 -8.43
C VAL A 297 -1.35 58.74 -9.64
N LYS A 298 -2.15 57.99 -10.41
CA LYS A 298 -2.99 58.57 -11.48
C LYS A 298 -4.20 59.34 -10.95
N GLN A 299 -4.50 59.26 -9.65
CA GLN A 299 -5.54 60.02 -8.97
C GLN A 299 -4.85 61.12 -8.12
N GLU A 300 -4.73 62.32 -8.68
CA GLU A 300 -4.33 63.58 -8.05
C GLU A 300 -3.29 63.50 -6.92
N VAL A 301 -2.00 63.52 -7.27
CA VAL A 301 -0.91 63.71 -6.30
C VAL A 301 0.06 64.78 -6.81
N GLU A 302 0.64 65.56 -5.90
CA GLU A 302 1.55 66.68 -6.21
C GLU A 302 2.74 66.28 -7.10
N PRO A 303 3.28 67.20 -7.94
CA PRO A 303 4.29 66.89 -8.97
C PRO A 303 5.57 66.21 -8.46
N GLU A 304 5.97 66.48 -7.21
CA GLU A 304 7.15 65.89 -6.58
C GLU A 304 6.94 64.41 -6.23
N VAL A 305 5.72 64.02 -5.83
CA VAL A 305 5.35 62.62 -5.59
C VAL A 305 5.22 61.86 -6.91
N GLU A 306 4.72 62.51 -7.96
CA GLU A 306 4.64 61.92 -9.30
C GLU A 306 6.04 61.59 -9.86
N LEU A 307 7.01 62.49 -9.68
CA LEU A 307 8.39 62.26 -10.12
C LEU A 307 9.08 61.14 -9.32
N MET A 308 8.89 61.11 -8.00
CA MET A 308 9.45 60.06 -7.13
C MET A 308 8.87 58.69 -7.49
N VAL A 309 7.57 58.60 -7.76
CA VAL A 309 6.94 57.36 -8.18
C VAL A 309 7.36 56.95 -9.58
N LYS A 310 7.51 57.87 -10.54
CA LYS A 310 8.06 57.54 -11.87
C LYS A 310 9.46 56.94 -11.76
N LEU A 311 10.31 57.51 -10.91
CA LEU A 311 11.67 57.00 -10.66
C LEU A 311 11.64 55.60 -10.03
N MET A 312 10.74 55.36 -9.05
CA MET A 312 10.56 54.02 -8.47
C MET A 312 10.03 53.03 -9.50
N VAL A 313 9.04 53.39 -10.32
CA VAL A 313 8.51 52.53 -11.39
C VAL A 313 9.60 52.18 -12.40
N GLU A 314 10.48 53.11 -12.76
CA GLU A 314 11.57 52.87 -13.69
C GLU A 314 12.69 51.99 -13.11
N GLN A 315 13.05 52.19 -11.84
CA GLN A 315 13.93 51.28 -11.11
C GLN A 315 13.34 49.87 -11.01
N MET A 316 12.02 49.75 -10.82
CA MET A 316 11.36 48.46 -10.74
C MET A 316 11.19 47.79 -12.11
N ARG A 317 11.06 48.55 -13.21
CA ARG A 317 11.16 47.98 -14.58
C ARG A 317 12.53 47.38 -14.84
N LYS A 318 13.60 48.03 -14.37
CA LYS A 318 14.95 47.44 -14.44
C LYS A 318 15.05 46.15 -13.64
N LEU A 319 14.43 46.09 -12.46
CA LEU A 319 14.41 44.89 -11.64
C LEU A 319 13.62 43.74 -12.32
N ASP A 320 12.46 44.02 -12.91
CA ASP A 320 11.68 43.03 -13.67
C ASP A 320 12.45 42.50 -14.89
N LEU A 321 13.19 43.38 -15.57
CA LEU A 321 14.06 42.98 -16.68
C LEU A 321 15.21 42.08 -16.21
N MET A 322 15.84 42.43 -15.09
CA MET A 322 16.92 41.65 -14.49
C MET A 322 16.42 40.26 -14.05
N VAL A 323 15.22 40.17 -13.47
CA VAL A 323 14.61 38.88 -13.13
C VAL A 323 14.39 38.04 -14.39
N LYS A 324 13.82 38.60 -15.46
CA LYS A 324 13.54 37.85 -16.70
C LYS A 324 14.79 37.46 -17.48
N GLN A 325 15.84 38.28 -17.44
CA GLN A 325 17.02 38.08 -18.28
C GLN A 325 18.15 37.34 -17.57
N GLU A 326 18.24 37.45 -16.25
CA GLU A 326 19.33 36.87 -15.49
C GLU A 326 18.84 35.75 -14.58
N VAL A 327 17.74 35.96 -13.85
CA VAL A 327 17.27 35.00 -12.84
C VAL A 327 16.46 33.86 -13.47
N GLU A 328 15.50 34.14 -14.34
CA GLU A 328 14.65 33.12 -14.97
C GLU A 328 15.46 32.09 -15.79
N PRO A 329 16.47 32.47 -16.61
CA PRO A 329 17.28 31.52 -17.36
C PRO A 329 18.17 30.65 -16.46
N GLU A 330 18.73 31.20 -15.38
CA GLU A 330 19.48 30.42 -14.40
C GLU A 330 18.58 29.40 -13.69
N VAL A 331 17.35 29.80 -13.37
CA VAL A 331 16.35 28.91 -12.78
C VAL A 331 15.95 27.79 -13.75
N GLU A 332 15.73 28.08 -15.03
CA GLU A 332 15.46 27.05 -16.04
C GLU A 332 16.63 26.08 -16.19
N LEU A 333 17.86 26.60 -16.24
CA LEU A 333 19.07 25.78 -16.31
C LEU A 333 19.17 24.86 -15.08
N MET A 334 18.88 25.38 -13.90
CA MET A 334 18.91 24.63 -12.65
C MET A 334 17.83 23.53 -12.62
N VAL A 335 16.61 23.83 -13.07
CA VAL A 335 15.54 22.83 -13.22
C VAL A 335 15.92 21.73 -14.21
N GLU A 336 16.61 22.08 -15.30
CA GLU A 336 17.07 21.10 -16.28
C GLU A 336 18.20 20.22 -15.74
N GLN A 337 19.14 20.81 -14.99
CA GLN A 337 20.17 20.06 -14.27
C GLN A 337 19.56 19.11 -13.23
N MET A 338 18.53 19.55 -12.50
CA MET A 338 17.79 18.72 -11.54
C MET A 338 17.11 17.54 -12.24
N ARG A 339 16.45 17.76 -13.38
CA ARG A 339 15.85 16.66 -14.17
C ARG A 339 16.89 15.64 -14.60
N LYS A 340 18.10 16.07 -14.97
CA LYS A 340 19.21 15.17 -15.31
C LYS A 340 19.69 14.38 -14.10
N LEU A 341 19.84 15.03 -12.95
CA LEU A 341 20.22 14.36 -11.69
C LEU A 341 19.17 13.33 -11.25
N GLU A 342 17.87 13.65 -11.30
CA GLU A 342 16.80 12.69 -11.00
C GLU A 342 16.84 11.47 -11.92
N LEU A 343 17.15 11.68 -13.21
CA LEU A 343 17.33 10.61 -14.18
C LEU A 343 18.55 9.74 -13.85
N MET A 344 19.69 10.35 -13.51
CA MET A 344 20.90 9.63 -13.11
C MET A 344 20.67 8.79 -11.86
N VAL A 345 19.99 9.33 -10.83
CA VAL A 345 19.67 8.58 -9.61
C VAL A 345 18.83 7.34 -9.93
N LYS A 346 17.79 7.49 -10.76
CA LYS A 346 16.92 6.37 -11.16
C LYS A 346 17.63 5.33 -12.04
N GLN A 347 18.54 5.77 -12.91
CA GLN A 347 19.17 4.88 -13.89
C GLN A 347 20.44 4.21 -13.40
N GLU A 348 21.19 4.87 -12.52
CA GLU A 348 22.53 4.42 -12.13
C GLU A 348 22.58 4.04 -10.66
N VAL A 349 22.00 4.84 -9.78
CA VAL A 349 22.14 4.66 -8.32
C VAL A 349 21.14 3.64 -7.78
N GLU A 350 19.86 3.74 -8.15
CA GLU A 350 18.83 2.80 -7.68
C GLU A 350 19.14 1.33 -8.03
N PRO A 351 19.58 0.97 -9.25
CA PRO A 351 19.93 -0.41 -9.59
C PRO A 351 21.14 -0.94 -8.82
N GLU A 352 22.15 -0.11 -8.56
CA GLU A 352 23.32 -0.50 -7.77
C GLU A 352 22.97 -0.74 -6.30
N VAL A 353 22.09 0.08 -5.74
CA VAL A 353 21.58 -0.10 -4.37
C VAL A 353 20.74 -1.36 -4.26
N GLU A 354 19.87 -1.66 -5.24
CA GLU A 354 19.15 -2.94 -5.30
C GLU A 354 20.10 -4.14 -5.35
N LEU A 355 21.13 -4.09 -6.21
CA LEU A 355 22.17 -5.11 -6.28
C LEU A 355 22.92 -5.30 -4.96
N MET A 356 23.25 -4.21 -4.26
CA MET A 356 23.89 -4.29 -2.94
C MET A 356 22.98 -4.91 -1.88
N VAL A 357 21.69 -4.57 -1.90
CA VAL A 357 20.69 -5.14 -0.98
C VAL A 357 20.52 -6.63 -1.25
N GLU A 358 20.47 -7.05 -2.52
CA GLU A 358 20.43 -8.46 -2.91
C GLU A 358 21.69 -9.21 -2.48
N GLN A 359 22.88 -8.64 -2.67
CA GLN A 359 24.14 -9.24 -2.24
C GLN A 359 24.22 -9.40 -0.71
N LYS A 360 23.75 -8.40 0.04
CA LYS A 360 23.65 -8.49 1.51
C LYS A 360 22.63 -9.54 1.94
N ALA A 361 21.50 -9.65 1.26
CA ALA A 361 20.51 -10.69 1.51
C ALA A 361 21.06 -12.10 1.22
N GLN A 362 21.85 -12.26 0.15
CA GLN A 362 22.55 -13.51 -0.18
C GLN A 362 23.62 -13.88 0.86
N ARG A 363 24.40 -12.90 1.36
CA ARG A 363 25.39 -13.12 2.43
C ARG A 363 24.74 -13.56 3.74
N LYS A 364 23.58 -13.01 4.09
CA LYS A 364 22.81 -13.47 5.26
C LYS A 364 22.25 -14.89 5.09
N ARG A 365 22.03 -15.34 3.84
CA ARG A 365 21.57 -16.71 3.53
C ARG A 365 22.68 -17.76 3.52
N ASN A 366 23.96 -17.37 3.46
CA ASN A 366 25.11 -18.30 3.45
C ASN A 366 26.26 -17.77 4.33
N PRO A 367 26.23 -18.02 5.65
CA PRO A 367 27.26 -17.51 6.57
C PRO A 367 28.65 -18.16 6.39
N GLU A 368 28.73 -19.35 5.78
CA GLU A 368 29.93 -20.21 5.85
C GLU A 368 30.97 -20.03 4.73
N LYS A 369 30.93 -18.95 3.92
CA LYS A 369 31.93 -18.74 2.85
C LYS A 369 32.80 -17.49 2.95
N THR A 370 32.86 -16.83 4.11
CA THR A 370 33.81 -15.71 4.33
C THR A 370 34.63 -15.90 5.60
N SER A 371 35.42 -16.98 5.64
CA SER A 371 36.56 -17.09 6.55
C SER A 371 37.63 -17.96 5.91
N THR A 372 38.34 -17.42 4.91
CA THR A 372 39.69 -17.85 4.53
C THR A 372 40.29 -16.85 3.55
N ARG A 373 40.94 -15.79 4.07
CA ARG A 373 42.06 -15.16 3.37
C ARG A 373 42.87 -14.27 4.31
N GLY A 374 44.10 -14.71 4.59
CA GLY A 374 45.23 -13.82 4.87
C GLY A 374 45.60 -13.57 6.33
N ARG A 375 46.08 -14.59 7.06
CA ARG A 375 47.10 -14.33 8.11
C ARG A 375 48.46 -14.12 7.41
N PRO A 376 49.16 -13.00 7.61
CA PRO A 376 50.51 -12.83 7.07
C PRO A 376 51.51 -13.70 7.85
N GLN A 377 52.35 -14.44 7.13
CA GLN A 377 53.45 -15.22 7.69
C GLN A 377 54.48 -14.27 8.34
N ALA A 378 54.71 -14.45 9.64
CA ALA A 378 55.78 -13.77 10.35
C ALA A 378 57.13 -14.36 9.94
N ALA A 379 57.95 -13.54 9.28
CA ALA A 379 59.34 -13.85 8.98
C ALA A 379 60.17 -13.94 10.27
N GLN A 380 60.83 -15.07 10.46
CA GLN A 380 61.90 -15.24 11.44
C GLN A 380 63.07 -14.29 11.14
N LYS A 381 63.21 -13.23 11.94
CA LYS A 381 64.47 -12.48 12.04
C LYS A 381 65.21 -12.90 13.31
N LYS A 382 66.35 -13.57 13.10
CA LYS A 382 67.40 -13.82 14.09
C LYS A 382 67.76 -12.50 14.79
N LYS A 383 67.58 -12.42 16.11
CA LYS A 383 68.17 -11.39 16.96
C LYS A 383 69.53 -11.88 17.47
N ALA A 384 70.60 -11.29 16.95
CA ALA A 384 71.89 -11.26 17.63
C ALA A 384 71.75 -10.34 18.86
N GLY A 385 72.03 -10.87 20.05
CA GLY A 385 72.05 -10.10 21.29
C GLY A 385 73.37 -9.37 21.48
N PRO A 386 73.39 -8.14 22.03
CA PRO A 386 74.63 -7.50 22.43
C PRO A 386 75.09 -8.00 23.81
N ALA A 387 76.41 -8.15 23.92
CA ALA A 387 77.14 -8.58 25.09
C ALA A 387 76.93 -7.65 26.30
N ALA A 388 76.58 -8.24 27.45
CA ALA A 388 76.71 -7.61 28.76
C ALA A 388 77.92 -8.22 29.48
N LYS A 389 78.94 -7.39 29.68
CA LYS A 389 80.15 -7.65 30.47
C LYS A 389 79.78 -8.07 31.90
N LYS A 390 80.29 -9.23 32.32
CA LYS A 390 80.49 -9.56 33.74
C LYS A 390 81.80 -8.91 34.19
N GLY A 391 81.72 -8.06 35.21
CA GLY A 391 82.84 -7.71 36.07
C GLY A 391 82.57 -8.24 37.48
N LYS A 392 83.36 -9.23 37.90
CA LYS A 392 83.72 -9.46 39.30
C LYS A 392 85.24 -9.65 39.28
N GLY A 393 85.90 -8.87 40.12
CA GLY A 393 87.35 -8.77 40.17
C GLY A 393 88.06 -9.90 40.92
N VAL A 394 89.33 -9.57 41.16
CA VAL A 394 90.46 -10.36 41.66
C VAL A 394 91.19 -11.09 40.55
#